data_AF-A0A2V7BAU3-F1
#
_entry.id   AF-A0A2V7BAU3-F1
#
_cell.length_a   1.000
_cell.length_b   1.000
_cell.length_c   1.000
_cell.angle_alpha   90.00
_cell.angle_beta   90.00
_cell.angle_gamma   90.00
#
_symmetry.space_group_name_H-M   'P 1'
#
loop_
_entity.id
_entity.type
_entity.pdbx_description
1 polymer ?
#
loop_
_entity_poly.entity_id
_entity_poly.type
_entity_poly.pdbx_seq_one_letter_code
_entity_poly.pdbx_strand_id
1 'polypeptide(L)'
;MRTIAVVNQKGGCGKTITSINLSAFLAREQRRVLLVDMDPQGHATLGLLSDAVQPSRTMYEVFVEEPGERPTVLRDVIRNVRENLDVAPADILLSGVPEALAGQIGREDILADALAGFADDYDYVIVDCPPSVGLLTFNALKACSEAIVPVDPSFFALHGIGKLLETFDVLAKETGHQVAVRALVTLYTGRTAFAKAVADDIRHHLYGRHFGTVIRYSIKLAEAASHGVPIAHYCRECVGFEDYRALAMEVLHQEAGTASDGLVTFEESAISASTDADETEPWTPEATSKEVVFTIEADHAAQVQVMGDFNDWNLEGSEMERVDGIWQKVVTLPPGRYRYRYIVDGRWQSDPLNVAVEPNPHGGFDSILVVDEEQLAG
;
A
#
# COMPACT_ATOMS: atom_id res chain seq x y z
N MET A 1 -14.44 12.50 18.22
CA MET A 1 -13.28 12.60 17.31
C MET A 1 -12.85 11.20 16.84
N ARG A 2 -12.82 10.96 15.53
CA ARG A 2 -12.18 9.77 14.91
C ARG A 2 -10.80 10.16 14.37
N THR A 3 -9.77 9.38 14.69
CA THR A 3 -8.39 9.64 14.28
C THR A 3 -7.93 8.59 13.27
N ILE A 4 -7.49 9.04 12.10
CA ILE A 4 -7.19 8.18 10.94
C ILE A 4 -5.81 8.52 10.39
N ALA A 5 -4.88 7.58 10.47
CA ALA A 5 -3.58 7.68 9.81
C ALA A 5 -3.67 7.26 8.34
N VAL A 6 -3.00 7.97 7.44
CA VAL A 6 -2.84 7.56 6.04
C VAL A 6 -1.39 7.16 5.82
N VAL A 7 -1.14 5.86 5.65
CA VAL A 7 0.20 5.29 5.85
C VAL A 7 0.51 4.19 4.84
N ASN A 8 1.74 4.22 4.31
CA ASN A 8 2.31 3.22 3.43
C ASN A 8 3.81 3.50 3.25
N GLN A 9 4.63 2.45 3.32
CA GLN A 9 6.09 2.50 3.10
C GLN A 9 6.47 2.85 1.65
N LYS A 10 5.57 2.58 0.70
CA LYS A 10 5.78 2.92 -0.70
C LYS A 10 5.58 4.42 -0.95
N GLY A 11 6.57 5.06 -1.58
CA GLY A 11 6.42 6.41 -2.13
C GLY A 11 5.45 6.42 -3.32
N GLY A 12 4.67 7.49 -3.48
CA GLY A 12 3.84 7.68 -4.66
C GLY A 12 2.55 6.84 -4.74
N CYS A 13 2.15 6.10 -3.70
CA CYS A 13 0.90 5.34 -3.67
C CYS A 13 -0.37 6.19 -3.38
N GLY A 14 -0.23 7.51 -3.29
CA GLY A 14 -1.37 8.43 -3.09
C GLY A 14 -1.74 8.74 -1.64
N LYS A 15 -0.82 8.60 -0.68
CA LYS A 15 -1.01 9.02 0.73
C LYS A 15 -1.47 10.45 0.87
N THR A 16 -0.61 11.41 0.55
CA THR A 16 -0.91 12.85 0.66
C THR A 16 -2.13 13.27 -0.14
N ILE A 17 -2.29 12.74 -1.37
CA ILE A 17 -3.49 13.02 -2.18
C ILE A 17 -4.76 12.53 -1.48
N THR A 18 -4.70 11.36 -0.84
CA THR A 18 -5.81 10.82 -0.05
C THR A 18 -6.05 11.66 1.19
N SER A 19 -5.01 12.00 1.95
CA SER A 19 -5.09 12.81 3.17
C SER A 19 -5.74 14.16 2.89
N ILE A 20 -5.29 14.89 1.86
CA ILE A 20 -5.86 16.18 1.44
C ILE A 20 -7.32 16.03 1.03
N ASN A 21 -7.62 15.11 0.10
CA ASN A 21 -8.93 15.07 -0.52
C ASN A 21 -9.99 14.46 0.40
N LEU A 22 -9.65 13.42 1.17
CA LEU A 22 -10.55 12.88 2.18
C LEU A 22 -10.93 13.97 3.20
N SER A 23 -9.93 14.70 3.71
CA SER A 23 -10.17 15.80 4.65
C SER A 23 -11.08 16.88 4.05
N ALA A 24 -10.83 17.27 2.80
CA ALA A 24 -11.63 18.27 2.10
C ALA A 24 -13.08 17.81 1.88
N PHE A 25 -13.31 16.54 1.53
CA PHE A 25 -14.68 16.05 1.35
C PHE A 25 -15.42 15.85 2.68
N LEU A 26 -14.76 15.39 3.73
CA LEU A 26 -15.36 15.33 5.08
C LEU A 26 -15.77 16.73 5.57
N ALA A 27 -14.91 17.74 5.37
CA ALA A 27 -15.23 19.13 5.70
C ALA A 27 -16.44 19.69 4.93
N ARG A 28 -16.58 19.30 3.65
CA ARG A 28 -17.75 19.66 2.83
C ARG A 28 -19.05 19.06 3.34
N GLU A 29 -18.98 17.87 3.93
CA GLU A 29 -20.09 17.21 4.63
C GLU A 29 -20.26 17.73 6.07
N GLN A 30 -19.83 18.98 6.35
CA GLN A 30 -20.02 19.70 7.62
C GLN A 30 -19.35 19.06 8.83
N ARG A 31 -18.29 18.25 8.60
CA ARG A 31 -17.45 17.73 9.68
C ARG A 31 -16.30 18.67 9.97
N ARG A 32 -15.99 18.92 11.23
CA ARG A 32 -14.80 19.67 11.64
C ARG A 32 -13.58 18.76 11.50
N VAL A 33 -12.69 19.08 10.57
CA VAL A 33 -11.54 18.24 10.22
C VAL A 33 -10.22 18.95 10.49
N LEU A 34 -9.32 18.26 11.17
CA LEU A 34 -7.91 18.62 11.25
C LEU A 34 -7.07 17.66 10.40
N LEU A 35 -6.30 18.19 9.46
CA LEU A 35 -5.24 17.43 8.77
C LEU A 35 -3.89 17.71 9.45
N VAL A 36 -3.25 16.70 10.02
CA VAL A 36 -1.89 16.79 10.56
C VAL A 36 -0.91 16.26 9.52
N ASP A 37 -0.02 17.12 9.03
CA ASP A 37 1.06 16.70 8.14
C ASP A 37 2.24 16.23 8.99
N MET A 38 2.64 14.98 8.84
CA MET A 38 3.77 14.37 9.55
C MET A 38 4.92 14.00 8.60
N ASP A 39 4.81 14.32 7.31
CA ASP A 39 5.88 14.10 6.34
C ASP A 39 6.81 15.32 6.31
N PRO A 40 8.12 15.18 6.57
CA PRO A 40 9.08 16.28 6.44
C PRO A 40 9.09 16.94 5.05
N GLN A 41 8.57 16.29 4.01
CA GLN A 41 8.41 16.92 2.70
C GLN A 41 7.29 17.98 2.65
N GLY A 42 6.39 17.99 3.63
CA GLY A 42 5.35 19.01 3.77
C GLY A 42 4.37 19.06 2.59
N HIS A 43 4.16 17.96 1.88
CA HIS A 43 3.34 17.96 0.66
C HIS A 43 1.86 18.19 0.95
N ALA A 44 1.34 17.73 2.10
CA ALA A 44 -0.05 18.01 2.49
C ALA A 44 -0.21 19.50 2.81
N THR A 45 0.76 20.05 3.53
CA THR A 45 0.89 21.48 3.86
C THR A 45 0.89 22.34 2.61
N LEU A 46 1.78 22.05 1.65
CA LEU A 46 1.86 22.76 0.37
C LEU A 46 0.57 22.62 -0.44
N GLY A 47 -0.04 21.43 -0.39
CA GLY A 47 -1.30 21.10 -1.07
C GLY A 47 -2.54 21.85 -0.52
N LEU A 48 -2.42 22.55 0.62
CA LEU A 48 -3.51 23.27 1.27
C LEU A 48 -3.21 24.75 1.53
N LEU A 49 -1.95 25.13 1.72
CA LEU A 49 -1.51 26.48 2.11
C LEU A 49 -0.69 27.20 1.03
N SER A 50 -0.84 26.85 -0.26
CA SER A 50 0.04 27.33 -1.34
C SER A 50 0.19 28.85 -1.48
N ASP A 51 -0.78 29.63 -1.02
CA ASP A 51 -0.77 31.10 -1.09
C ASP A 51 -0.45 31.78 0.26
N ALA A 52 -0.17 31.00 1.32
CA ALA A 52 0.12 31.54 2.64
C ALA A 52 1.62 31.79 2.83
N VAL A 53 1.95 32.82 3.62
CA VAL A 53 3.31 32.99 4.16
C VAL A 53 3.67 31.72 4.93
N GLN A 54 4.89 31.20 4.72
CA GLN A 54 5.36 30.00 5.42
C GLN A 54 5.08 30.15 6.92
N PRO A 55 4.46 29.13 7.56
CA PRO A 55 4.13 29.19 8.97
C PRO A 55 5.38 29.47 9.80
N SER A 56 5.27 30.35 10.80
CA SER A 56 6.38 30.63 11.72
C SER A 56 6.68 29.49 12.69
N ARG A 57 5.76 28.52 12.82
CA ARG A 57 5.88 27.27 13.58
C ARG A 57 5.09 26.19 12.86
N THR A 58 5.60 24.97 12.89
CA THR A 58 5.07 23.77 12.27
C THR A 58 5.02 22.63 13.30
N MET A 59 4.69 21.43 12.86
CA MET A 59 4.73 20.24 13.71
C MET A 59 6.11 20.03 14.33
N TYR A 60 7.21 20.55 13.76
CA TYR A 60 8.54 20.43 14.36
C TYR A 60 8.59 20.96 15.79
N GLU A 61 8.09 22.18 16.04
CA GLU A 61 8.14 22.79 17.38
C GLU A 61 7.17 22.10 18.36
N VAL A 62 6.19 21.34 17.89
CA VAL A 62 5.33 20.49 18.75
C VAL A 62 6.13 19.29 19.27
N PHE A 63 7.09 18.79 18.49
CA PHE A 63 7.94 17.67 18.86
C PHE A 63 9.18 18.07 19.64
N VAL A 64 9.79 19.20 19.30
CA VAL A 64 11.07 19.63 19.84
C VAL A 64 10.89 20.94 20.59
N GLU A 65 11.18 20.91 21.89
CA GLU A 65 11.15 22.12 22.71
C GLU A 65 12.33 23.04 22.39
N GLU A 66 12.04 24.34 22.25
CA GLU A 66 13.08 25.37 22.11
C GLU A 66 13.55 25.87 23.49
N PRO A 67 14.86 25.80 23.81
CA PRO A 67 15.37 26.24 25.09
C PRO A 67 15.07 27.71 25.37
N GLY A 68 14.41 27.99 26.51
CA GLY A 68 14.09 29.35 26.94
C GLY A 68 12.76 29.89 26.41
N GLU A 69 12.04 29.11 25.61
CA GLU A 69 10.67 29.42 25.20
C GLU A 69 9.65 28.56 25.96
N ARG A 70 8.37 28.97 25.92
CA ARG A 70 7.29 28.09 26.38
C ARG A 70 7.16 26.91 25.40
N PRO A 71 6.84 25.68 25.87
CA PRO A 71 6.54 24.57 24.99
C PRO A 71 5.44 24.95 23.98
N THR A 72 5.68 24.65 22.71
CA THR A 72 4.68 24.85 21.65
C THR A 72 3.63 23.76 21.78
N VAL A 73 2.35 24.15 21.88
CA VAL A 73 1.25 23.20 21.86
C VAL A 73 0.67 23.11 20.45
N LEU A 74 -0.01 22.01 20.12
CA LEU A 74 -0.59 21.81 18.78
C LEU A 74 -1.49 22.98 18.33
N ARG A 75 -2.23 23.61 19.25
CA ARG A 75 -3.07 24.79 18.93
C ARG A 75 -2.28 25.98 18.38
N ASP A 76 -1.00 26.13 18.73
CA ASP A 76 -0.16 27.24 18.27
C ASP A 76 0.20 27.12 16.77
N VAL A 77 0.19 25.90 16.23
CA VAL A 77 0.65 25.62 14.86
C VAL A 77 -0.49 25.40 13.89
N ILE A 78 -1.69 25.07 14.38
CA ILE A 78 -2.88 24.88 13.54
C ILE A 78 -3.19 26.15 12.75
N ARG A 79 -3.50 25.97 11.46
CA ARG A 79 -3.90 27.03 10.53
C ARG A 79 -5.23 26.68 9.90
N ASN A 80 -6.12 27.67 9.84
CA ASN A 80 -7.33 27.54 9.08
C ASN A 80 -7.04 27.59 7.59
N VAL A 81 -7.52 26.57 6.88
CA VAL A 81 -7.38 26.46 5.43
C VAL A 81 -8.68 26.90 4.77
N ARG A 82 -9.80 26.33 5.23
CA ARG A 82 -11.16 26.58 4.74
C ARG A 82 -12.16 26.39 5.88
N GLU A 83 -13.43 26.66 5.61
CA GLU A 83 -14.53 26.31 6.51
C GLU A 83 -14.48 24.81 6.85
N ASN A 84 -14.51 24.52 8.15
CA ASN A 84 -14.43 23.17 8.73
C ASN A 84 -13.16 22.36 8.39
N LEU A 85 -12.13 22.99 7.81
CA LEU A 85 -10.87 22.33 7.49
C LEU A 85 -9.68 23.16 7.99
N ASP A 86 -8.98 22.59 8.96
CA ASP A 86 -7.74 23.11 9.51
C ASP A 86 -6.58 22.17 9.16
N VAL A 87 -5.35 22.72 9.19
CA VAL A 87 -4.12 21.95 8.98
C VAL A 87 -3.12 22.25 10.09
N ALA A 88 -2.45 21.22 10.60
CA ALA A 88 -1.23 21.35 11.38
C ALA A 88 -0.04 21.09 10.43
N PRO A 89 0.67 22.14 10.00
CA PRO A 89 1.60 22.07 8.89
C PRO A 89 2.92 21.38 9.28
N ALA A 90 3.60 20.80 8.30
CA ALA A 90 4.95 20.24 8.41
C ALA A 90 5.96 21.07 7.63
N ASP A 91 7.22 20.92 8.00
CA ASP A 91 8.37 21.37 7.22
C ASP A 91 9.52 20.36 7.30
N ILE A 92 10.61 20.69 6.60
CA ILE A 92 11.81 19.86 6.51
C ILE A 92 12.47 19.58 7.86
N LEU A 93 12.29 20.43 8.88
CA LEU A 93 12.91 20.26 10.19
C LEU A 93 12.38 19.01 10.91
N LEU A 94 11.17 18.54 10.57
CA LEU A 94 10.65 17.25 11.08
C LEU A 94 11.61 16.08 10.84
N SER A 95 12.47 16.13 9.81
CA SER A 95 13.46 15.07 9.58
C SER A 95 14.50 14.95 10.71
N GLY A 96 14.69 16.01 11.50
CA GLY A 96 15.59 16.04 12.64
C GLY A 96 14.98 15.52 13.95
N VAL A 97 13.65 15.33 14.02
CA VAL A 97 12.95 14.87 15.23
C VAL A 97 13.50 13.56 15.78
N PRO A 98 13.77 12.51 14.98
CA PRO A 98 14.30 11.25 15.50
C PRO A 98 15.65 11.40 16.23
N GLU A 99 16.51 12.29 15.72
CA GLU A 99 17.82 12.58 16.32
C GLU A 99 17.68 13.47 17.56
N ALA A 100 16.86 14.52 17.48
CA ALA A 100 16.62 15.45 18.59
C ALA A 100 16.02 14.75 19.83
N LEU A 101 15.19 13.72 19.61
CA LEU A 101 14.54 12.96 20.67
C LEU A 101 15.25 11.64 20.99
N ALA A 102 16.49 11.45 20.53
CA ALA A 102 17.25 10.23 20.80
C ALA A 102 17.43 10.00 22.31
N GLY A 103 17.03 8.82 22.78
CA GLY A 103 17.13 8.44 24.19
C GLY A 103 16.11 9.09 25.12
N GLN A 104 15.20 9.92 24.61
CA GLN A 104 14.10 10.46 25.40
C GLN A 104 13.01 9.40 25.61
N ILE A 105 12.51 9.31 26.84
CA ILE A 105 11.40 8.40 27.20
C ILE A 105 10.08 9.04 26.75
N GLY A 106 9.20 8.25 26.14
CA GLY A 106 7.88 8.72 25.70
C GLY A 106 7.90 9.54 24.40
N ARG A 107 9.00 9.53 23.64
CA ARG A 107 9.10 10.23 22.35
C ARG A 107 8.11 9.72 21.29
N GLU A 108 7.55 8.53 21.50
CA GLU A 108 6.50 7.92 20.68
C GLU A 108 5.07 8.40 21.03
N ASP A 109 4.90 9.09 22.17
CA ASP A 109 3.60 9.54 22.72
C ASP A 109 3.22 10.97 22.32
N ILE A 110 4.18 11.75 21.81
CA ILE A 110 4.06 13.20 21.64
C ILE A 110 2.80 13.61 20.88
N LEU A 111 2.53 12.98 19.72
CA LEU A 111 1.35 13.32 18.93
C LEU A 111 0.04 12.88 19.62
N ALA A 112 0.05 11.74 20.31
CA ALA A 112 -1.11 11.24 21.03
C ALA A 112 -1.48 12.17 22.19
N ASP A 113 -0.47 12.59 22.96
CA ASP A 113 -0.61 13.55 24.05
C ASP A 113 -1.08 14.92 23.52
N ALA A 114 -0.51 15.38 22.41
CA ALA A 114 -0.89 16.63 21.76
C ALA A 114 -2.35 16.63 21.29
N LEU A 115 -2.89 15.48 20.87
CA LEU A 115 -4.27 15.34 20.39
C LEU A 115 -5.30 15.04 21.49
N ALA A 116 -4.88 14.64 22.70
CA ALA A 116 -5.78 14.21 23.77
C ALA A 116 -6.86 15.26 24.15
N GLY A 117 -6.57 16.55 23.97
CA GLY A 117 -7.48 17.67 24.28
C GLY A 117 -8.38 18.16 23.15
N PHE A 118 -8.37 17.51 21.97
CA PHE A 118 -9.03 18.02 20.76
C PHE A 118 -10.36 17.35 20.41
N ALA A 119 -10.84 16.44 21.27
CA ALA A 119 -12.04 15.66 21.01
C ALA A 119 -13.30 16.51 20.79
N ASP A 120 -13.39 17.66 21.46
CA ASP A 120 -14.50 18.61 21.34
C ASP A 120 -14.32 19.59 20.18
N ASP A 121 -13.10 19.74 19.64
CA ASP A 121 -12.76 20.70 18.59
C ASP A 121 -13.01 20.11 17.18
N TYR A 122 -12.69 18.82 17.01
CA TYR A 122 -12.75 18.15 15.70
C TYR A 122 -13.55 16.85 15.73
N ASP A 123 -14.30 16.62 14.66
CA ASP A 123 -15.00 15.37 14.43
C ASP A 123 -14.02 14.32 13.85
N TYR A 124 -13.09 14.77 13.00
CA TYR A 124 -12.07 13.94 12.37
C TYR A 124 -10.68 14.57 12.48
N VAL A 125 -9.68 13.72 12.75
CA VAL A 125 -8.26 14.06 12.57
C VAL A 125 -7.68 13.08 11.57
N ILE A 126 -7.17 13.60 10.46
CA ILE A 126 -6.46 12.82 9.45
C ILE A 126 -4.96 13.10 9.62
N VAL A 127 -4.12 12.05 9.63
CA VAL A 127 -2.67 12.20 9.78
C VAL A 127 -1.98 11.70 8.50
N ASP A 128 -1.29 12.58 7.78
CA ASP A 128 -0.51 12.22 6.58
C ASP A 128 0.88 11.73 6.98
N CYS A 129 1.14 10.44 6.84
CA CYS A 129 2.40 9.84 7.29
C CYS A 129 3.50 9.90 6.23
N PRO A 130 4.79 10.00 6.64
CA PRO A 130 5.91 9.87 5.74
C PRO A 130 5.99 8.46 5.12
N PRO A 131 6.74 8.26 4.02
CA PRO A 131 6.94 6.95 3.41
C PRO A 131 7.89 6.03 4.22
N SER A 132 8.48 6.50 5.32
CA SER A 132 9.38 5.71 6.16
C SER A 132 8.66 5.08 7.35
N VAL A 133 9.12 3.91 7.78
CA VAL A 133 8.75 3.34 9.08
C VAL A 133 9.77 3.82 10.10
N GLY A 134 9.35 4.70 11.00
CA GLY A 134 10.21 5.31 12.02
C GLY A 134 9.42 6.22 12.93
N LEU A 135 10.10 6.93 13.84
CA LEU A 135 9.48 7.63 14.97
C LEU A 135 8.22 8.48 14.64
N LEU A 136 8.21 9.19 13.51
CA LEU A 136 7.06 10.00 13.08
C LEU A 136 5.83 9.13 12.74
N THR A 137 6.04 8.03 12.02
CA THR A 137 5.00 7.05 11.70
C THR A 137 4.50 6.33 12.97
N PHE A 138 5.39 6.05 13.92
CA PHE A 138 5.00 5.46 15.22
C PHE A 138 4.09 6.42 16.00
N ASN A 139 4.45 7.70 16.09
CA ASN A 139 3.63 8.73 16.71
C ASN A 139 2.26 8.83 16.04
N ALA A 140 2.21 8.84 14.70
CA ALA A 140 0.97 8.88 13.95
C ALA A 140 0.06 7.67 14.27
N LEU A 141 0.62 6.46 14.31
CA LEU A 141 -0.15 5.25 14.57
C LEU A 141 -0.61 5.16 16.03
N LYS A 142 0.23 5.56 16.99
CA LYS A 142 -0.14 5.60 18.40
C LYS A 142 -1.25 6.62 18.67
N ALA A 143 -1.27 7.73 17.94
CA ALA A 143 -2.30 8.75 18.04
C ALA A 143 -3.62 8.40 17.31
N CYS A 144 -3.62 7.40 16.43
CA CYS A 144 -4.76 7.07 15.57
C CYS A 144 -5.44 5.76 15.95
N SER A 145 -6.78 5.74 15.97
CA SER A 145 -7.54 4.50 16.14
C SER A 145 -7.67 3.70 14.84
N GLU A 146 -7.50 4.35 13.69
CA GLU A 146 -7.67 3.75 12.37
C GLU A 146 -6.51 4.09 11.44
N ALA A 147 -6.25 3.22 10.47
CA ALA A 147 -5.27 3.46 9.42
C ALA A 147 -5.86 3.12 8.04
N ILE A 148 -5.73 4.07 7.11
CA ILE A 148 -5.96 3.85 5.69
C ILE A 148 -4.60 3.57 5.05
N VAL A 149 -4.54 2.47 4.29
CA VAL A 149 -3.35 2.08 3.53
C VAL A 149 -3.65 2.24 2.04
N PRO A 150 -3.23 3.35 1.40
CA PRO A 150 -3.36 3.51 -0.05
C PRO A 150 -2.46 2.53 -0.79
N VAL A 151 -3.01 1.76 -1.73
CA VAL A 151 -2.28 0.71 -2.46
C VAL A 151 -2.56 0.84 -3.95
N ASP A 152 -1.50 0.98 -4.75
CA ASP A 152 -1.62 0.88 -6.20
C ASP A 152 -1.65 -0.58 -6.66
N PRO A 153 -2.47 -0.95 -7.67
CA PRO A 153 -2.62 -2.32 -8.17
C PRO A 153 -1.43 -2.71 -9.06
N SER A 154 -0.23 -2.71 -8.47
CA SER A 154 1.02 -3.19 -9.07
C SER A 154 1.34 -4.60 -8.61
N PHE A 155 2.24 -5.29 -9.31
CA PHE A 155 2.64 -6.67 -9.00
C PHE A 155 3.06 -6.88 -7.53
N PHE A 156 3.72 -5.89 -6.92
CA PHE A 156 4.18 -5.96 -5.54
C PHE A 156 3.16 -5.49 -4.49
N ALA A 157 1.91 -5.23 -4.87
CA ALA A 157 0.90 -4.66 -3.99
C ALA A 157 0.59 -5.55 -2.77
N LEU A 158 0.32 -6.85 -2.99
CA LEU A 158 0.01 -7.80 -1.92
C LEU A 158 1.18 -8.00 -0.97
N HIS A 159 2.39 -8.16 -1.51
CA HIS A 159 3.62 -8.26 -0.70
C HIS A 159 3.86 -7.00 0.13
N GLY A 160 3.64 -5.83 -0.46
CA GLY A 160 3.73 -4.55 0.23
C GLY A 160 2.72 -4.42 1.38
N ILE A 161 1.49 -4.91 1.17
CA ILE A 161 0.46 -4.94 2.23
C ILE A 161 0.86 -5.91 3.35
N GLY A 162 1.31 -7.13 3.02
CA GLY A 162 1.71 -8.13 4.02
C GLY A 162 2.79 -7.61 4.96
N LYS A 163 3.89 -7.08 4.42
CA LYS A 163 4.97 -6.45 5.22
C LYS A 163 4.48 -5.27 6.07
N LEU A 164 3.55 -4.50 5.55
CA LEU A 164 3.00 -3.35 6.26
C LEU A 164 2.10 -3.80 7.42
N LEU A 165 1.31 -4.85 7.25
CA LEU A 165 0.54 -5.46 8.33
C LEU A 165 1.45 -6.07 9.40
N GLU A 166 2.50 -6.80 9.01
CA GLU A 166 3.53 -7.29 9.95
C GLU A 166 4.16 -6.14 10.75
N THR A 167 4.44 -5.03 10.07
CA THR A 167 4.94 -3.82 10.72
C THR A 167 3.95 -3.32 11.76
N PHE A 168 2.66 -3.22 11.44
CA PHE A 168 1.64 -2.81 12.42
C PHE A 168 1.51 -3.76 13.60
N ASP A 169 1.65 -5.07 13.39
CA ASP A 169 1.61 -6.05 14.49
C ASP A 169 2.79 -5.87 15.45
N VAL A 170 3.99 -5.61 14.93
CA VAL A 170 5.16 -5.26 15.74
C VAL A 170 4.92 -3.96 16.50
N LEU A 171 4.44 -2.92 15.79
CA LEU A 171 4.15 -1.63 16.39
C LEU A 171 3.09 -1.70 17.48
N ALA A 172 2.05 -2.51 17.29
CA ALA A 172 1.00 -2.68 18.27
C ALA A 172 1.50 -3.39 19.53
N LYS A 173 2.44 -4.33 19.39
CA LYS A 173 3.13 -4.98 20.52
C LYS A 173 4.04 -4.01 21.28
N GLU A 174 4.78 -3.17 20.58
CA GLU A 174 5.71 -2.21 21.19
C GLU A 174 5.00 -1.03 21.86
N THR A 175 3.93 -0.52 21.24
CA THR A 175 3.19 0.66 21.73
C THR A 175 2.04 0.30 22.67
N GLY A 176 1.60 -0.96 22.68
CA GLY A 176 0.40 -1.40 23.39
C GLY A 176 -0.90 -0.90 22.76
N HIS A 177 -0.86 -0.39 21.53
CA HIS A 177 -1.97 0.27 20.86
C HIS A 177 -2.36 -0.46 19.57
N GLN A 178 -3.65 -0.76 19.41
CA GLN A 178 -4.19 -1.46 18.25
C GLN A 178 -4.86 -0.47 17.29
N VAL A 179 -4.56 -0.59 16.00
CA VAL A 179 -5.08 0.30 14.95
C VAL A 179 -5.94 -0.52 13.99
N ALA A 180 -7.16 -0.06 13.71
CA ALA A 180 -8.02 -0.69 12.72
C ALA A 180 -7.56 -0.32 11.30
N VAL A 181 -6.98 -1.28 10.59
CA VAL A 181 -6.37 -1.08 9.27
C VAL A 181 -7.36 -1.40 8.16
N ARG A 182 -7.44 -0.52 7.15
CA ARG A 182 -8.19 -0.75 5.91
C ARG A 182 -7.36 -0.35 4.68
N ALA A 183 -7.29 -1.21 3.68
CA ALA A 183 -6.65 -0.86 2.41
C ALA A 183 -7.58 -0.07 1.49
N LEU A 184 -7.03 0.93 0.81
CA LEU A 184 -7.69 1.72 -0.22
C LEU A 184 -6.96 1.51 -1.53
N VAL A 185 -7.63 0.95 -2.54
CA VAL A 185 -7.02 0.83 -3.88
C VAL A 185 -6.95 2.20 -4.53
N THR A 186 -5.75 2.64 -4.90
CA THR A 186 -5.48 3.93 -5.52
C THR A 186 -4.81 3.78 -6.88
N LEU A 187 -4.74 4.87 -7.66
CA LEU A 187 -4.10 4.91 -8.97
C LEU A 187 -4.64 3.86 -9.96
N TYR A 188 -5.90 3.43 -9.77
CA TYR A 188 -6.51 2.38 -10.57
C TYR A 188 -6.80 2.87 -11.99
N THR A 189 -6.20 2.24 -13.00
CA THR A 189 -6.42 2.62 -14.40
C THR A 189 -7.60 1.89 -15.03
N GLY A 190 -8.01 0.73 -14.49
CA GLY A 190 -9.14 -0.08 -14.98
C GLY A 190 -9.02 -0.61 -16.41
N ARG A 191 -7.90 -0.38 -17.08
CA ARG A 191 -7.70 -0.67 -18.50
C ARG A 191 -7.07 -2.04 -18.76
N THR A 192 -6.52 -2.68 -17.74
CA THR A 192 -5.82 -3.95 -17.88
C THR A 192 -6.47 -5.02 -17.03
N ALA A 193 -6.60 -6.22 -17.60
CA ALA A 193 -7.04 -7.42 -16.86
C ALA A 193 -6.17 -7.63 -15.61
N PHE A 194 -4.87 -7.33 -15.72
CA PHE A 194 -3.91 -7.37 -14.61
C PHE A 194 -4.29 -6.45 -13.44
N ALA A 195 -4.58 -5.16 -13.70
CA ALA A 195 -4.94 -4.24 -12.61
C ALA A 195 -6.26 -4.65 -11.94
N LYS A 196 -7.18 -5.26 -12.70
CA LYS A 196 -8.41 -5.83 -12.16
C LYS A 196 -8.12 -7.05 -11.28
N ALA A 197 -7.34 -8.01 -11.76
CA ALA A 197 -6.95 -9.20 -11.01
C ALA A 197 -6.25 -8.82 -9.70
N VAL A 198 -5.24 -7.94 -9.74
CA VAL A 198 -4.54 -7.49 -8.52
C VAL A 198 -5.49 -6.78 -7.55
N ALA A 199 -6.42 -5.95 -8.05
CA ALA A 199 -7.40 -5.30 -7.18
C ALA A 199 -8.39 -6.29 -6.56
N ASP A 200 -8.77 -7.34 -7.30
CA ASP A 200 -9.64 -8.41 -6.82
C ASP A 200 -8.90 -9.28 -5.77
N ASP A 201 -7.63 -9.58 -5.99
CA ASP A 201 -6.78 -10.31 -5.03
C ASP A 201 -6.57 -9.52 -3.74
N ILE A 202 -6.31 -8.21 -3.82
CA ILE A 202 -6.20 -7.34 -2.64
C ILE A 202 -7.49 -7.41 -1.81
N ARG A 203 -8.66 -7.41 -2.45
CA ARG A 203 -9.94 -7.54 -1.74
C ARG A 203 -10.10 -8.91 -1.09
N HIS A 204 -9.73 -9.98 -1.80
CA HIS A 204 -9.83 -11.34 -1.28
C HIS A 204 -8.95 -11.55 -0.04
N HIS A 205 -7.68 -11.15 -0.10
CA HIS A 205 -6.71 -11.38 0.98
C HIS A 205 -6.96 -10.53 2.23
N LEU A 206 -7.69 -9.42 2.10
CA LEU A 206 -7.95 -8.51 3.21
C LEU A 206 -9.25 -8.80 3.96
N TYR A 207 -10.04 -9.81 3.57
CA TYR A 207 -11.20 -10.31 4.32
C TYR A 207 -12.11 -9.21 4.88
N GLY A 208 -12.46 -8.20 4.06
CA GLY A 208 -13.31 -7.07 4.46
C GLY A 208 -12.58 -5.88 5.11
N ARG A 209 -11.26 -5.95 5.31
CA ARG A 209 -10.39 -4.83 5.72
C ARG A 209 -9.95 -3.98 4.54
N HIS A 210 -10.89 -3.61 3.67
CA HIS A 210 -10.64 -2.73 2.53
C HIS A 210 -11.84 -1.80 2.32
N PHE A 211 -11.61 -0.68 1.65
CA PHE A 211 -12.70 0.15 1.14
C PHE A 211 -13.32 -0.49 -0.09
N GLY A 212 -14.64 -0.35 -0.26
CA GLY A 212 -15.32 -0.66 -1.51
C GLY A 212 -15.00 0.36 -2.59
N THR A 213 -14.74 1.61 -2.18
CA THR A 213 -14.31 2.67 -3.07
C THR A 213 -12.90 2.43 -3.62
N VAL A 214 -12.71 2.70 -4.91
CA VAL A 214 -11.43 2.68 -5.60
C VAL A 214 -11.12 4.07 -6.13
N ILE A 215 -9.90 4.56 -5.91
CA ILE A 215 -9.45 5.84 -6.45
C ILE A 215 -8.78 5.61 -7.81
N ARG A 216 -9.42 6.09 -8.87
CA ARG A 216 -8.92 5.95 -10.24
C ARG A 216 -7.76 6.91 -10.51
N TYR A 217 -6.86 6.50 -11.40
CA TYR A 217 -5.82 7.40 -11.90
C TYR A 217 -6.47 8.61 -12.59
N SER A 218 -6.10 9.81 -12.14
CA SER A 218 -6.60 11.06 -12.67
C SER A 218 -5.50 12.12 -12.75
N ILE A 219 -5.24 12.62 -13.96
CA ILE A 219 -4.33 13.75 -14.17
C ILE A 219 -4.81 14.98 -13.41
N LYS A 220 -6.14 15.16 -13.26
CA LYS A 220 -6.73 16.27 -12.50
C LYS A 220 -6.36 16.27 -11.03
N LEU A 221 -6.08 15.11 -10.42
CA LEU A 221 -5.60 15.04 -9.03
C LEU A 221 -4.18 15.59 -8.91
N ALA A 222 -3.30 15.25 -9.87
CA ALA A 222 -1.93 15.77 -9.90
C ALA A 222 -1.90 17.28 -10.18
N GLU A 223 -2.72 17.74 -11.13
CA GLU A 223 -2.88 19.18 -11.41
C GLU A 223 -3.38 19.93 -10.17
N ALA A 224 -4.45 19.45 -9.52
CA ALA A 224 -5.02 20.07 -8.32
C ALA A 224 -3.95 20.21 -7.20
N ALA A 225 -3.18 19.15 -6.95
CA ALA A 225 -2.09 19.18 -5.98
C ALA A 225 -1.00 20.20 -6.35
N SER A 226 -0.62 20.31 -7.64
CA SER A 226 0.35 21.30 -8.10
C SER A 226 -0.14 22.76 -7.95
N HIS A 227 -1.45 22.95 -7.88
CA HIS A 227 -2.09 24.23 -7.62
C HIS A 227 -2.40 24.47 -6.14
N GLY A 228 -2.01 23.57 -5.24
CA GLY A 228 -2.24 23.73 -3.80
C GLY A 228 -3.70 23.73 -3.38
N VAL A 229 -4.55 23.01 -4.14
CA VAL A 229 -5.99 22.95 -3.85
C VAL A 229 -6.51 21.51 -3.92
N PRO A 230 -7.47 21.13 -3.04
CA PRO A 230 -8.16 19.85 -3.17
C PRO A 230 -8.96 19.75 -4.47
N ILE A 231 -9.18 18.52 -4.95
CA ILE A 231 -9.91 18.26 -6.21
C ILE A 231 -11.32 18.84 -6.20
N ALA A 232 -11.96 18.90 -5.01
CA ALA A 232 -13.28 19.48 -4.82
C ALA A 232 -13.39 20.96 -5.23
N HIS A 233 -12.25 21.67 -5.18
CA HIS A 233 -12.12 23.08 -5.55
C HIS A 233 -11.47 23.27 -6.92
N TYR A 234 -10.78 22.26 -7.44
CA TYR A 234 -10.12 22.31 -8.74
C TYR A 234 -11.03 21.86 -9.89
N CYS A 235 -11.66 20.69 -9.79
CA CYS A 235 -12.45 20.11 -10.87
C CYS A 235 -13.58 19.24 -10.32
N ARG A 236 -14.84 19.73 -10.43
CA ARG A 236 -16.04 19.00 -9.97
C ARG A 236 -16.52 17.92 -10.93
N GLU A 237 -16.21 18.09 -12.22
CA GLU A 237 -16.59 17.16 -13.28
C GLU A 237 -15.40 16.28 -13.68
N CYS A 238 -14.90 15.50 -12.72
CA CYS A 238 -13.84 14.52 -12.99
C CYS A 238 -13.94 13.28 -12.09
N VAL A 239 -13.31 12.20 -12.52
CA VAL A 239 -13.29 10.93 -11.79
C VAL A 239 -12.70 11.06 -10.39
N GLY A 240 -11.67 11.89 -10.20
CA GLY A 240 -11.07 12.11 -8.88
C GLY A 240 -12.03 12.78 -7.89
N PHE A 241 -12.92 13.65 -8.35
CA PHE A 241 -13.97 14.23 -7.52
C PHE A 241 -14.99 13.17 -7.09
N GLU A 242 -15.46 12.36 -8.04
CA GLU A 242 -16.42 11.28 -7.76
C GLU A 242 -15.86 10.27 -6.77
N ASP A 243 -14.61 9.84 -6.98
CA ASP A 243 -13.97 8.79 -6.19
C ASP A 243 -13.72 9.25 -4.75
N TYR A 244 -13.19 10.46 -4.54
CA TYR A 244 -12.98 10.97 -3.17
C TYR A 244 -14.28 11.36 -2.46
N ARG A 245 -15.31 11.79 -3.20
CA ARG A 245 -16.66 11.93 -2.62
C ARG A 245 -17.19 10.58 -2.14
N ALA A 246 -17.06 9.53 -2.95
CA ALA A 246 -17.49 8.19 -2.58
C ALA A 246 -16.73 7.67 -1.35
N LEU A 247 -15.41 7.87 -1.29
CA LEU A 247 -14.59 7.49 -0.14
C LEU A 247 -15.03 8.20 1.14
N ALA A 248 -15.24 9.52 1.08
CA ALA A 248 -15.69 10.29 2.24
C ALA A 248 -17.06 9.81 2.73
N MET A 249 -18.00 9.54 1.82
CA MET A 249 -19.28 8.95 2.19
C MET A 249 -19.11 7.58 2.84
N GLU A 250 -18.25 6.72 2.32
CA GLU A 250 -17.98 5.40 2.91
C GLU A 250 -17.42 5.53 4.35
N VAL A 251 -16.48 6.45 4.58
CA VAL A 251 -15.94 6.75 5.92
C VAL A 251 -17.02 7.27 6.87
N LEU A 252 -17.93 8.12 6.40
CA LEU A 252 -19.07 8.62 7.18
C LEU A 252 -20.08 7.52 7.52
N HIS A 253 -20.36 6.59 6.60
CA HIS A 253 -21.25 5.47 6.90
C HIS A 253 -20.67 4.53 7.97
N GLN A 254 -19.35 4.35 7.98
CA GLN A 254 -18.67 3.58 9.03
C GLN A 254 -18.84 4.21 10.42
N GLU A 255 -18.91 5.55 10.51
CA GLU A 255 -19.18 6.26 11.77
C GLU A 255 -20.54 5.85 12.36
N ALA A 256 -21.55 5.71 11.50
CA ALA A 256 -22.90 5.32 11.89
C ALA A 256 -22.99 3.83 12.29
N GLY A 257 -22.11 2.97 11.77
CA GLY A 257 -22.06 1.52 12.04
C GLY A 257 -21.23 1.12 13.27
N THR A 258 -20.27 1.95 13.69
CA THR A 258 -19.38 1.65 14.84
C THR A 258 -20.07 1.65 16.22
N ALA A 259 -21.37 1.92 16.30
CA ALA A 259 -22.11 1.80 17.55
C ALA A 259 -22.44 0.34 17.96
N SER A 260 -22.21 -0.66 17.10
CA SER A 260 -22.72 -2.03 17.32
C SER A 260 -21.76 -3.22 17.21
N ASP A 261 -20.52 -3.09 16.73
CA ASP A 261 -19.63 -4.26 16.59
C ASP A 261 -18.38 -4.19 17.46
N GLY A 262 -18.30 -5.16 18.38
CA GLY A 262 -17.23 -5.33 19.35
C GLY A 262 -15.89 -5.69 18.72
N LEU A 263 -14.83 -5.28 19.42
CA LEU A 263 -13.44 -5.68 19.19
C LEU A 263 -13.34 -7.19 19.04
N VAL A 264 -13.05 -7.67 17.83
CA VAL A 264 -12.64 -9.05 17.60
C VAL A 264 -11.12 -9.09 17.75
N THR A 265 -10.67 -9.62 18.88
CA THR A 265 -9.28 -9.99 19.13
C THR A 265 -8.89 -11.20 18.28
N PHE A 266 -7.66 -11.20 17.79
CA PHE A 266 -7.04 -12.38 17.19
C PHE A 266 -6.96 -13.50 18.24
N GLU A 267 -7.75 -14.56 18.06
CA GLU A 267 -7.39 -15.84 18.66
C GLU A 267 -6.32 -16.49 17.79
N GLU A 268 -5.19 -16.80 18.40
CA GLU A 268 -4.15 -17.67 17.86
C GLU A 268 -4.77 -19.05 17.56
N SER A 269 -5.05 -19.33 16.29
CA SER A 269 -5.19 -20.71 15.82
C SER A 269 -4.13 -20.99 14.76
N ALA A 270 -2.99 -21.45 15.28
CA ALA A 270 -2.16 -22.51 14.73
C ALA A 270 -2.07 -22.62 13.20
N ILE A 271 -0.92 -22.17 12.70
CA ILE A 271 -0.19 -22.90 11.65
C ILE A 271 0.14 -24.28 12.25
N SER A 272 -0.81 -25.20 12.21
CA SER A 272 -0.58 -26.63 12.39
C SER A 272 -1.24 -27.34 11.24
N ALA A 273 -0.41 -27.95 10.41
CA ALA A 273 -0.81 -28.93 9.43
C ALA A 273 -1.76 -29.96 10.07
N SER A 274 -3.00 -30.00 9.59
CA SER A 274 -3.86 -31.18 9.72
C SER A 274 -4.20 -31.63 8.31
N THR A 275 -3.52 -32.70 7.93
CA THR A 275 -3.94 -33.70 6.95
C THR A 275 -5.43 -34.01 7.12
N ASP A 276 -6.23 -33.76 6.09
CA ASP A 276 -7.23 -34.70 5.57
C ASP A 276 -7.90 -34.13 4.29
N ALA A 277 -7.45 -34.72 3.17
CA ALA A 277 -8.16 -34.98 1.91
C ALA A 277 -9.36 -34.07 1.50
N ASP A 278 -9.07 -33.14 0.61
CA ASP A 278 -9.66 -33.13 -0.74
C ASP A 278 -8.72 -32.33 -1.66
N GLU A 279 -7.90 -33.06 -2.44
CA GLU A 279 -6.81 -32.52 -3.25
C GLU A 279 -7.32 -31.83 -4.51
N THR A 280 -7.23 -30.51 -4.56
CA THR A 280 -6.94 -29.77 -5.80
C THR A 280 -5.95 -28.66 -5.45
N GLU A 281 -4.67 -29.02 -5.35
CA GLU A 281 -3.56 -28.09 -5.10
C GLU A 281 -3.16 -27.30 -6.36
N PRO A 282 -2.65 -26.06 -6.21
CA PRO A 282 -2.24 -25.21 -7.33
C PRO A 282 -0.91 -25.65 -7.96
N TRP A 283 -0.91 -25.68 -9.29
CA TRP A 283 0.11 -26.25 -10.17
C TRP A 283 1.33 -25.34 -10.38
N THR A 284 2.34 -25.46 -9.53
CA THR A 284 3.73 -25.10 -9.91
C THR A 284 4.45 -26.31 -10.53
N PRO A 285 5.48 -26.13 -11.37
CA PRO A 285 6.37 -27.21 -11.81
C PRO A 285 6.86 -28.07 -10.65
N GLU A 286 6.44 -29.33 -10.58
CA GLU A 286 7.03 -30.33 -9.70
C GLU A 286 8.11 -31.12 -10.44
N ALA A 287 9.25 -31.32 -9.76
CA ALA A 287 10.32 -32.17 -10.24
C ALA A 287 10.12 -33.59 -9.73
N THR A 288 10.05 -34.57 -10.64
CA THR A 288 10.14 -35.99 -10.27
C THR A 288 11.33 -36.63 -10.98
N SER A 289 12.32 -37.03 -10.19
CA SER A 289 13.47 -37.94 -10.42
C SER A 289 14.35 -37.82 -11.68
N LYS A 290 14.06 -36.95 -12.66
CA LYS A 290 14.93 -36.50 -13.78
C LYS A 290 14.29 -35.53 -14.76
N GLU A 291 13.02 -35.22 -14.56
CA GLU A 291 12.19 -34.48 -15.50
C GLU A 291 11.63 -33.23 -14.83
N VAL A 292 11.71 -32.11 -15.54
CA VAL A 292 11.12 -30.82 -15.13
C VAL A 292 9.88 -30.57 -15.98
N VAL A 293 8.76 -30.34 -15.32
CA VAL A 293 7.49 -30.03 -15.98
C VAL A 293 7.34 -28.52 -16.07
N PHE A 294 7.63 -27.92 -17.22
CA PHE A 294 7.34 -26.50 -17.44
C PHE A 294 5.84 -26.30 -17.57
N THR A 295 5.26 -25.33 -16.85
CA THR A 295 3.83 -25.02 -16.89
C THR A 295 3.55 -23.53 -17.07
N ILE A 296 2.51 -23.18 -17.80
CA ILE A 296 2.00 -21.81 -17.91
C ILE A 296 0.49 -21.79 -18.16
N GLU A 297 -0.20 -20.92 -17.42
CA GLU A 297 -1.61 -20.60 -17.66
C GLU A 297 -1.74 -19.62 -18.82
N ALA A 298 -2.34 -20.11 -19.91
CA ALA A 298 -2.61 -19.30 -21.11
C ALA A 298 -3.90 -19.80 -21.77
N ASP A 299 -5.03 -19.58 -21.10
CA ASP A 299 -6.35 -20.15 -21.43
C ASP A 299 -6.84 -19.88 -22.85
N HIS A 300 -6.44 -18.73 -23.40
CA HIS A 300 -6.83 -18.25 -24.72
C HIS A 300 -5.75 -18.43 -25.78
N ALA A 301 -4.59 -18.99 -25.42
CA ALA A 301 -3.51 -19.22 -26.38
C ALA A 301 -3.88 -20.35 -27.34
N ALA A 302 -3.55 -20.17 -28.62
CA ALA A 302 -3.67 -21.21 -29.64
C ALA A 302 -2.43 -22.11 -29.65
N GLN A 303 -1.26 -21.55 -29.34
CA GLN A 303 0.00 -22.29 -29.27
C GLN A 303 0.90 -21.73 -28.16
N VAL A 304 1.49 -22.63 -27.39
CA VAL A 304 2.53 -22.29 -26.41
C VAL A 304 3.77 -23.16 -26.64
N GLN A 305 4.94 -22.54 -26.54
CA GLN A 305 6.24 -23.21 -26.63
C GLN A 305 7.12 -22.79 -25.45
N VAL A 306 8.00 -23.68 -24.99
CA VAL A 306 9.03 -23.37 -23.97
C VAL A 306 10.42 -23.47 -24.57
N MET A 307 11.23 -22.45 -24.33
CA MET A 307 12.53 -22.22 -24.95
C MET A 307 13.56 -21.99 -23.85
N GLY A 308 14.75 -22.54 -23.96
CA GLY A 308 15.79 -22.28 -22.98
C GLY A 308 17.16 -22.83 -23.35
N ASP A 309 18.09 -22.73 -22.41
CA ASP A 309 19.46 -23.21 -22.59
C ASP A 309 19.52 -24.72 -22.92
N PHE A 310 18.48 -25.49 -22.56
CA PHE A 310 18.41 -26.93 -22.77
C PHE A 310 18.00 -27.39 -24.18
N ASN A 311 17.46 -26.49 -25.00
CA ASN A 311 17.15 -26.76 -26.40
C ASN A 311 17.86 -25.78 -27.35
N ASP A 312 18.96 -25.17 -26.88
CA ASP A 312 19.72 -24.14 -27.60
C ASP A 312 18.84 -23.00 -28.12
N TRP A 313 17.75 -22.69 -27.42
CA TRP A 313 16.76 -21.70 -27.85
C TRP A 313 16.21 -21.98 -29.27
N ASN A 314 16.06 -23.27 -29.65
CA ASN A 314 15.48 -23.73 -30.91
C ASN A 314 13.98 -24.04 -30.82
N LEU A 315 13.22 -23.59 -31.82
CA LEU A 315 11.75 -23.72 -31.88
C LEU A 315 11.31 -25.16 -32.18
N GLU A 316 12.14 -25.96 -32.84
CA GLU A 316 11.76 -27.31 -33.25
C GLU A 316 11.57 -28.24 -32.04
N GLY A 317 10.36 -28.80 -31.89
CA GLY A 317 10.04 -29.72 -30.79
C GLY A 317 9.88 -29.04 -29.43
N SER A 318 9.67 -27.72 -29.40
CA SER A 318 9.50 -26.90 -28.17
C SER A 318 8.03 -26.73 -27.75
N GLU A 319 7.08 -27.28 -28.50
CA GLU A 319 5.64 -27.15 -28.27
C GLU A 319 5.21 -27.76 -26.94
N MET A 320 4.35 -27.04 -26.21
CA MET A 320 3.73 -27.49 -24.98
C MET A 320 2.36 -28.12 -25.29
N GLU A 321 1.92 -29.05 -24.46
CA GLU A 321 0.63 -29.70 -24.56
C GLU A 321 -0.36 -29.08 -23.57
N ARG A 322 -1.62 -28.91 -23.97
CA ARG A 322 -2.66 -28.36 -23.08
C ARG A 322 -3.37 -29.50 -22.36
N VAL A 323 -3.24 -29.54 -21.04
CA VAL A 323 -3.90 -30.53 -20.14
C VAL A 323 -4.65 -29.77 -19.06
N ASP A 324 -5.95 -30.03 -18.92
CA ASP A 324 -6.84 -29.42 -17.92
C ASP A 324 -6.78 -27.87 -17.83
N GLY A 325 -6.57 -27.22 -18.99
CA GLY A 325 -6.52 -25.76 -19.10
C GLY A 325 -5.11 -25.17 -19.05
N ILE A 326 -4.13 -25.93 -18.55
CA ILE A 326 -2.74 -25.50 -18.35
C ILE A 326 -1.87 -26.02 -19.52
N TRP A 327 -0.95 -25.20 -20.00
CA TRP A 327 0.06 -25.65 -20.95
C TRP A 327 1.22 -26.24 -20.20
N GLN A 328 1.61 -27.47 -20.55
CA GLN A 328 2.71 -28.17 -19.90
C GLN A 328 3.68 -28.82 -20.89
N LYS A 329 4.95 -28.91 -20.52
CA LYS A 329 5.95 -29.71 -21.25
C LYS A 329 6.96 -30.29 -20.29
N VAL A 330 7.18 -31.60 -20.42
CA VAL A 330 8.18 -32.32 -19.64
C VAL A 330 9.52 -32.30 -20.37
N VAL A 331 10.59 -31.89 -19.69
CA VAL A 331 11.95 -31.85 -20.23
C VAL A 331 12.92 -32.52 -19.25
N THR A 332 13.72 -33.46 -19.75
CA THR A 332 14.78 -34.08 -18.95
C THR A 332 15.99 -33.14 -18.84
N LEU A 333 16.34 -32.74 -17.61
CA LEU A 333 17.43 -31.79 -17.35
C LEU A 333 18.43 -32.38 -16.32
N PRO A 334 19.74 -32.40 -16.62
CA PRO A 334 20.74 -32.68 -15.60
C PRO A 334 20.80 -31.54 -14.54
N PRO A 335 21.43 -31.77 -13.38
CA PRO A 335 21.64 -30.71 -12.40
C PRO A 335 22.38 -29.53 -13.03
N GLY A 336 21.92 -28.32 -12.75
CA GLY A 336 22.46 -27.11 -13.35
C GLY A 336 21.51 -25.92 -13.29
N ARG A 337 22.02 -24.77 -13.73
CA ARG A 337 21.26 -23.54 -13.86
C ARG A 337 20.92 -23.30 -15.33
N TYR A 338 19.64 -23.10 -15.63
CA TYR A 338 19.10 -22.94 -16.96
C TYR A 338 18.29 -21.65 -17.06
N ARG A 339 18.45 -20.92 -18.17
CA ARG A 339 17.54 -19.84 -18.57
C ARG A 339 16.46 -20.39 -19.48
N TYR A 340 15.24 -19.88 -19.33
CA TYR A 340 14.12 -20.22 -20.20
C TYR A 340 13.08 -19.10 -20.32
N ARG A 341 12.23 -19.20 -21.35
CA ARG A 341 11.07 -18.35 -21.63
C ARG A 341 9.98 -19.13 -22.34
N TYR A 342 8.76 -18.60 -22.31
CA TYR A 342 7.64 -19.07 -23.09
C TYR A 342 7.46 -18.23 -24.36
N ILE A 343 6.94 -18.86 -25.40
CA ILE A 343 6.35 -18.18 -26.55
C ILE A 343 4.87 -18.51 -26.56
N VAL A 344 4.03 -17.50 -26.33
CA VAL A 344 2.57 -17.62 -26.33
C VAL A 344 2.04 -16.91 -27.57
N ASP A 345 1.44 -17.65 -28.51
CA ASP A 345 0.97 -17.12 -29.80
C ASP A 345 2.00 -16.25 -30.54
N GLY A 346 3.25 -16.72 -30.58
CA GLY A 346 4.36 -16.03 -31.24
C GLY A 346 4.96 -14.86 -30.45
N ARG A 347 4.52 -14.62 -29.21
CA ARG A 347 5.06 -13.55 -28.34
C ARG A 347 5.92 -14.13 -27.22
N TRP A 348 7.12 -13.60 -27.09
CA TRP A 348 8.05 -13.97 -26.03
C TRP A 348 7.60 -13.44 -24.66
N GLN A 349 7.58 -14.30 -23.66
CA GLN A 349 7.16 -14.02 -22.30
C GLN A 349 8.08 -14.77 -21.32
N SER A 350 8.55 -14.10 -20.26
CA SER A 350 9.18 -14.78 -19.13
C SER A 350 8.12 -15.55 -18.35
N ASP A 351 8.52 -16.61 -17.65
CA ASP A 351 7.62 -17.32 -16.75
C ASP A 351 7.02 -16.34 -15.72
N PRO A 352 5.70 -16.14 -15.72
CA PRO A 352 5.05 -15.16 -14.85
C PRO A 352 5.06 -15.57 -13.36
N LEU A 353 5.28 -16.86 -13.07
CA LEU A 353 5.31 -17.43 -11.73
C LEU A 353 6.75 -17.57 -11.19
N ASN A 354 7.76 -17.53 -12.07
CA ASN A 354 9.16 -17.62 -11.65
C ASN A 354 9.77 -16.25 -11.32
N VAL A 355 10.05 -16.04 -10.03
CA VAL A 355 10.64 -14.81 -9.50
C VAL A 355 12.14 -14.67 -9.77
N ALA A 356 12.83 -15.77 -10.09
CA ALA A 356 14.26 -15.75 -10.41
C ALA A 356 14.42 -15.44 -11.91
N VAL A 357 15.01 -14.28 -12.22
CA VAL A 357 15.16 -13.81 -13.61
C VAL A 357 16.52 -13.15 -13.85
N GLU A 358 16.98 -13.12 -15.10
CA GLU A 358 18.24 -12.51 -15.52
C GLU A 358 18.06 -11.67 -16.80
N PRO A 359 18.72 -10.49 -16.92
CA PRO A 359 18.61 -9.67 -18.13
C PRO A 359 19.16 -10.38 -19.38
N ASN A 360 18.47 -10.27 -20.52
CA ASN A 360 18.90 -10.90 -21.76
C ASN A 360 19.45 -9.91 -22.82
N PRO A 361 20.25 -10.38 -23.80
CA PRO A 361 20.89 -9.52 -24.81
C PRO A 361 19.91 -8.83 -25.78
N HIS A 362 18.65 -9.25 -25.83
CA HIS A 362 17.65 -8.76 -26.77
C HIS A 362 16.70 -7.72 -26.15
N GLY A 363 16.95 -7.34 -24.89
CA GLY A 363 16.06 -6.50 -24.10
C GLY A 363 14.94 -7.31 -23.45
N GLY A 364 14.91 -7.33 -22.12
CA GLY A 364 13.98 -8.12 -21.31
C GLY A 364 14.70 -9.03 -20.33
N PHE A 365 13.98 -9.99 -19.77
CA PHE A 365 14.51 -10.95 -18.80
C PHE A 365 14.18 -12.39 -19.22
N ASP A 366 15.11 -13.31 -18.94
CA ASP A 366 14.92 -14.75 -19.01
C ASP A 366 14.62 -15.28 -17.60
N SER A 367 13.74 -16.27 -17.47
CA SER A 367 13.46 -16.94 -16.20
C SER A 367 14.56 -17.94 -15.88
N ILE A 368 14.92 -18.05 -14.60
CA ILE A 368 16.01 -18.91 -14.11
C ILE A 368 15.43 -20.12 -13.40
N LEU A 369 15.77 -21.29 -13.91
CA LEU A 369 15.54 -22.57 -13.27
C LEU A 369 16.88 -23.08 -12.71
N VAL A 370 16.90 -23.51 -11.46
CA VAL A 370 18.04 -24.23 -10.86
C VAL A 370 17.55 -25.63 -10.52
N VAL A 371 18.24 -26.64 -11.06
CA VAL A 371 17.99 -28.06 -10.80
C VAL A 371 19.12 -28.57 -9.90
N ASP A 372 18.83 -28.90 -8.65
CA ASP A 372 19.81 -29.37 -7.67
C ASP A 372 19.90 -30.92 -7.64
N GLU A 373 21.06 -31.46 -7.26
CA GLU A 373 21.28 -32.92 -7.17
C GLU A 373 20.36 -33.61 -6.14
N GLU A 374 19.96 -32.92 -5.05
CA GLU A 374 19.05 -33.46 -4.03
C GLU A 374 17.59 -33.57 -4.52
N GLN A 375 17.15 -32.69 -5.42
CA GLN A 375 15.80 -32.73 -6.01
C GLN A 375 15.60 -33.88 -7.01
N LEU A 376 16.70 -34.48 -7.47
CA LEU A 376 16.71 -35.57 -8.45
C LEU A 376 16.80 -36.97 -7.82
N ALA A 377 17.03 -37.05 -6.49
CA ALA A 377 17.23 -38.30 -5.76
C ALA A 377 15.98 -38.82 -5.01
N GLY A 378 14.85 -38.11 -5.14
CA GLY A 378 13.54 -38.47 -4.58
C GLY A 378 12.74 -39.41 -5.46
#